data_AF-A0A7X6MZW2-F1
#
_entry.id   AF-A0A7X6MZW2-F1
#
_cell.length_a   1.000
_cell.length_b   1.000
_cell.length_c   1.000
_cell.angle_alpha   90.00
_cell.angle_beta   90.00
_cell.angle_gamma   90.00
#
_symmetry.space_group_name_H-M   'P 1'
#
loop_
_entity.id
_entity.type
_entity.pdbx_description
1 polymer ?
#
loop_
_entity_poly.entity_id
_entity_poly.type
_entity_poly.pdbx_seq_one_letter_code
_entity_poly.pdbx_strand_id
1 'polypeptide(L)'
;MLKQTKNWLRQHDFEYHQDFIRPLLGTERTYVLKFGRDSKKNSRVIVKYRYTFFGKLKITELDLHIHGQHNPRVFASEADFIEYLEQHLDKIKLDAYKHPERLEVTE
;
A
#
# COMPACT_ATOMS: atom_id res chain seq x y z
N MET A 1 3.53 -10.40 8.90
CA MET A 1 3.08 -9.00 8.71
C MET A 1 2.66 -8.83 7.26
N LEU A 2 1.42 -8.37 7.04
CA LEU A 2 0.71 -8.33 5.75
C LEU A 2 0.80 -9.63 4.92
N LYS A 3 0.44 -10.78 5.51
CA LYS A 3 0.54 -12.07 4.81
C LYS A 3 -0.52 -12.20 3.72
N GLN A 4 -1.76 -11.84 4.05
CA GLN A 4 -2.89 -11.94 3.13
C GLN A 4 -2.72 -10.94 1.99
N THR A 5 -2.32 -9.69 2.27
CA THR A 5 -2.04 -8.69 1.22
C THR A 5 -0.95 -9.16 0.27
N LYS A 6 0.16 -9.71 0.78
CA LYS A 6 1.26 -10.20 -0.07
C LYS A 6 0.83 -11.37 -0.96
N ASN A 7 0.03 -12.28 -0.42
CA ASN A 7 -0.53 -13.38 -1.20
C ASN A 7 -1.49 -12.85 -2.27
N TRP A 8 -2.37 -11.92 -1.88
CA TRP A 8 -3.32 -11.28 -2.76
C TRP A 8 -2.63 -10.55 -3.93
N LEU A 9 -1.55 -9.78 -3.64
CA LEU A 9 -0.76 -9.09 -4.67
C LEU A 9 -0.14 -10.07 -5.67
N ARG A 10 0.42 -11.19 -5.19
CA ARG A 10 1.01 -12.24 -6.05
C ARG A 10 -0.03 -12.93 -6.92
N GLN A 11 -1.23 -13.19 -6.38
CA GLN A 11 -2.33 -13.82 -7.12
C GLN A 11 -2.86 -12.95 -8.26
N HIS A 12 -2.65 -11.64 -8.18
CA HIS A 12 -3.11 -10.67 -9.19
C HIS A 12 -1.95 -10.10 -10.03
N ASP A 13 -0.79 -10.77 -10.05
CA ASP A 13 0.41 -10.38 -10.83
C ASP A 13 0.99 -9.00 -10.49
N PHE A 14 0.90 -8.58 -9.23
CA PHE A 14 1.61 -7.39 -8.76
C PHE A 14 2.98 -7.75 -8.21
N GLU A 15 4.00 -7.03 -8.67
CA GLU A 15 5.27 -7.00 -7.99
C GLU A 15 5.18 -6.09 -6.76
N TYR A 16 5.93 -6.43 -5.71
CA TYR A 16 6.05 -5.59 -4.54
C TYR A 16 7.47 -5.53 -3.99
N HIS A 17 7.79 -4.43 -3.32
CA HIS A 17 9.03 -4.22 -2.61
C HIS A 17 8.75 -3.67 -1.21
N GLN A 18 9.49 -4.14 -0.22
CA GLN A 18 9.29 -3.76 1.18
C GLN A 18 10.47 -2.93 1.66
N ASP A 19 10.23 -1.66 1.96
CA ASP A 19 11.21 -0.74 2.54
C ASP A 19 10.91 -0.54 4.02
N PHE A 20 11.91 -0.72 4.88
CA PHE A 20 11.78 -0.46 6.31
C PHE A 20 12.16 0.98 6.62
N ILE A 21 11.27 1.71 7.29
CA ILE A 21 11.57 3.07 7.76
C ILE A 21 11.83 3.00 9.25
N ARG A 22 13.01 3.43 9.68
CA ARG A 22 13.26 3.69 11.10
C ARG A 22 12.73 5.09 11.41
N PRO A 23 11.64 5.23 12.18
CA PRO A 23 11.18 6.54 12.59
C PRO A 23 12.23 7.17 13.50
N LEU A 24 12.42 8.49 13.37
CA LEU A 24 13.36 9.25 14.21
C LEU A 24 12.85 9.36 15.65
N LEU A 25 11.53 9.39 15.85
CA LEU A 25 10.85 9.49 17.14
C LEU A 25 9.57 8.63 17.14
N GLY A 26 9.18 8.09 18.30
CA GLY A 26 7.93 7.32 18.48
C GLY A 26 8.14 5.82 18.75
N THR A 27 7.11 5.18 19.31
CA THR A 27 7.10 3.73 19.60
C THR A 27 6.50 2.90 18.47
N GLU A 28 5.78 3.53 17.56
CA GLU A 28 5.23 2.89 16.38
C GLU A 28 6.32 2.70 15.34
N ARG A 29 6.37 1.51 14.75
CA ARG A 29 7.26 1.19 13.65
C ARG A 29 6.51 1.30 12.34
N THR A 30 7.23 1.71 11.31
CA THR A 30 6.66 1.92 9.98
C THR A 30 7.46 1.16 8.95
N TYR A 31 6.77 0.53 8.01
CA TYR A 31 7.40 0.08 6.77
C TYR A 31 6.50 0.42 5.59
N VAL A 32 7.10 0.51 4.42
CA VAL A 32 6.39 0.85 3.18
C VAL A 32 6.42 -0.38 2.28
N LEU A 33 5.24 -0.81 1.85
CA LEU A 33 5.10 -1.83 0.83
C LEU A 33 4.74 -1.12 -0.47
N LYS A 34 5.72 -0.96 -1.35
CA LYS A 34 5.52 -0.44 -2.71
C LYS A 34 5.03 -1.58 -3.59
N PHE A 35 4.06 -1.33 -4.46
CA PHE A 35 3.53 -2.33 -5.38
C PHE A 35 3.04 -1.70 -6.68
N GLY A 36 2.99 -2.53 -7.72
CA GLY A 36 2.56 -2.13 -9.06
C GLY A 36 2.68 -3.29 -10.04
N ARG A 37 2.13 -3.11 -11.25
CA ARG A 37 2.36 -4.03 -12.37
C ARG A 37 3.58 -3.56 -13.15
N ASP A 38 4.26 -4.50 -13.78
CA ASP A 38 5.49 -4.28 -14.53
C ASP A 38 6.57 -3.53 -13.72
N SER A 39 7.42 -2.75 -14.39
CA SER A 39 8.49 -1.96 -13.77
C SER A 39 8.00 -0.75 -12.96
N LYS A 40 6.69 -0.46 -12.92
CA LYS A 40 6.11 0.75 -12.32
C LYS A 40 5.51 0.49 -10.94
N LYS A 41 6.37 0.43 -9.90
CA LYS A 41 5.98 0.33 -8.47
C LYS A 41 5.53 1.68 -7.89
N ASN A 42 4.53 2.30 -8.51
CA ASN A 42 4.16 3.68 -8.23
C ASN A 42 3.17 3.82 -7.06
N SER A 43 2.52 2.72 -6.67
CA SER A 43 1.59 2.68 -5.53
C SER A 43 2.31 2.15 -4.30
N ARG A 44 1.87 2.60 -3.12
CA ARG A 44 2.47 2.18 -1.85
C ARG A 44 1.42 2.11 -0.75
N VAL A 45 1.61 1.17 0.17
CA VAL A 45 0.92 1.18 1.46
C VAL A 45 1.94 1.38 2.56
N ILE A 46 1.73 2.41 3.37
CA ILE A 46 2.51 2.70 4.57
C ILE A 46 1.85 1.95 5.71
N VAL A 47 2.60 1.09 6.37
CA VAL A 47 2.08 0.20 7.39
C VAL A 47 2.65 0.60 8.73
N LYS A 48 1.79 1.12 9.60
CA LYS A 48 2.13 1.40 10.99
C LYS A 48 1.78 0.19 11.83
N TYR A 49 2.69 -0.20 12.70
CA TYR A 49 2.50 -1.32 13.59
C TYR A 49 3.25 -1.12 14.90
N ARG A 50 2.77 -1.81 15.92
CA ARG A 50 3.41 -1.84 17.24
C ARG A 50 3.51 -3.26 17.75
N TYR A 51 4.42 -3.48 18.69
CA TYR A 51 4.45 -4.72 19.46
C TYR A 51 3.52 -4.56 20.66
N THR A 52 2.69 -5.57 20.90
CA THR A 52 1.95 -5.68 22.16
C THR A 52 2.90 -6.06 23.28
N PHE A 53 2.44 -5.94 24.52
CA PHE A 53 3.21 -6.32 25.71
C PHE A 53 3.74 -7.77 25.63
N PHE A 54 3.01 -8.68 24.98
CA PHE A 54 3.44 -10.06 24.76
C PHE A 54 4.32 -10.26 23.51
N GLY A 55 4.85 -9.18 22.92
CA GLY A 55 5.69 -9.23 21.73
C GLY A 55 4.95 -9.58 20.43
N LYS A 56 3.61 -9.64 20.44
CA LYS A 56 2.84 -9.89 19.21
C LYS A 56 2.78 -8.61 18.39
N LEU A 57 3.00 -8.72 17.09
CA LEU A 57 2.86 -7.61 16.17
C LEU A 57 1.38 -7.29 15.96
N LYS A 58 1.00 -6.03 16.16
CA LYS A 58 -0.34 -5.51 15.88
C LYS A 58 -0.22 -4.37 14.87
N ILE A 59 -0.86 -4.54 13.71
CA ILE A 59 -1.07 -3.45 12.75
C ILE A 59 -1.99 -2.43 13.42
N THR A 60 -1.60 -1.16 13.36
CA THR A 60 -2.40 -0.04 13.87
C THR A 60 -3.07 0.70 12.72
N GLU A 61 -2.36 0.83 11.60
CA GLU A 61 -2.84 1.59 10.45
C GLU A 61 -2.20 1.08 9.14
N LEU A 62 -2.99 1.10 8.08
CA LEU A 62 -2.55 0.90 6.70
C LEU A 62 -2.97 2.13 5.89
N ASP A 63 -2.00 2.95 5.48
CA ASP A 63 -2.23 4.14 4.68
C ASP A 63 -1.87 3.87 3.22
N LEU A 64 -2.89 3.77 2.37
CA LEU A 64 -2.79 3.45 0.95
C LEU A 64 -2.66 4.71 0.11
N HIS A 65 -1.55 4.80 -0.61
CA HIS A 65 -1.26 5.86 -1.58
C HIS A 65 -1.19 5.21 -2.96
N ILE A 66 -2.23 5.39 -3.77
CA ILE A 66 -2.23 4.95 -5.17
C ILE A 66 -1.75 6.09 -6.06
N HIS A 67 -0.91 5.76 -7.03
CA HIS A 67 -0.46 6.75 -8.01
C HIS A 67 -1.63 7.36 -8.80
N GLY A 68 -1.72 8.69 -8.84
CA GLY A 68 -2.82 9.42 -9.48
C GLY A 68 -4.07 9.63 -8.60
N GLN A 69 -4.14 9.03 -7.41
CA GLN A 69 -5.21 9.26 -6.44
C GLN A 69 -4.93 10.54 -5.63
N HIS A 70 -5.92 11.43 -5.55
CA HIS A 70 -5.77 12.71 -4.84
C HIS A 70 -5.75 12.56 -3.31
N ASN A 71 -6.60 11.67 -2.77
CA ASN A 71 -6.74 11.48 -1.32
C ASN A 71 -6.33 10.05 -0.94
N PRO A 72 -5.34 9.87 -0.05
CA PRO A 72 -4.98 8.56 0.44
C PRO A 72 -6.13 7.93 1.25
N ARG A 73 -6.14 6.60 1.36
CA ARG A 73 -7.12 5.86 2.16
C ARG A 73 -6.46 5.15 3.31
N VAL A 74 -7.06 5.25 4.48
CA VAL A 74 -6.54 4.69 5.72
C VAL A 74 -7.43 3.53 6.19
N PHE A 75 -6.82 2.40 6.53
CA PHE A 75 -7.50 1.20 7.03
C PHE A 75 -6.95 0.79 8.39
N ALA A 76 -7.83 0.25 9.24
CA ALA A 76 -7.46 -0.21 10.58
C ALA A 76 -6.97 -1.68 10.58
N SER A 77 -7.36 -2.47 9.57
CA SER A 77 -7.03 -3.89 9.48
C SER A 77 -6.62 -4.32 8.07
N GLU A 78 -5.88 -5.43 8.00
CA GLU A 78 -5.50 -6.06 6.72
C GLU A 78 -6.72 -6.57 5.95
N ALA A 79 -7.78 -6.99 6.65
CA ALA A 79 -9.01 -7.50 6.02
C ALA A 79 -9.76 -6.38 5.28
N ASP A 80 -9.99 -5.25 5.93
CA ASP A 80 -10.67 -4.09 5.31
C ASP A 80 -9.89 -3.57 4.10
N PHE A 81 -8.56 -3.61 4.19
CA PHE A 81 -7.68 -3.22 3.10
C PHE A 81 -7.81 -4.17 1.90
N ILE A 82 -7.84 -5.48 2.12
CA ILE A 82 -8.01 -6.46 1.04
C ILE A 82 -9.39 -6.38 0.41
N GLU A 83 -10.44 -6.26 1.22
CA GLU A 83 -11.80 -6.06 0.72
C GLU A 83 -11.87 -4.83 -0.18
N TYR A 84 -11.24 -3.73 0.23
CA TYR A 84 -11.13 -2.54 -0.61
C TYR A 84 -10.42 -2.83 -1.94
N LEU A 85 -9.28 -3.53 -1.90
CA LEU A 85 -8.54 -3.90 -3.12
C LEU A 85 -9.39 -4.75 -4.06
N GLU A 86 -10.10 -5.75 -3.55
CA GLU A 86 -10.98 -6.64 -4.34
C GLU A 86 -12.13 -5.87 -5.00
N GLN A 87 -12.83 -5.03 -4.23
CA GLN A 87 -13.97 -4.26 -4.74
C GLN A 87 -13.57 -3.20 -5.78
N HIS A 88 -12.33 -2.74 -5.71
CA HIS A 88 -11.88 -1.63 -6.52
C HIS A 88 -10.85 -2.03 -7.57
N LEU A 89 -10.37 -3.27 -7.68
CA LEU A 89 -9.31 -3.59 -8.65
C LEU A 89 -9.73 -3.46 -10.11
N ASP A 90 -10.94 -3.89 -10.44
CA ASP A 90 -11.47 -3.78 -11.81
C ASP A 90 -11.73 -2.30 -12.19
N LYS A 91 -11.94 -1.45 -11.18
CA LYS A 91 -12.20 -0.01 -11.33
C LYS A 91 -10.90 0.82 -11.27
N ILE A 92 -9.99 0.41 -10.39
CA ILE A 92 -8.66 0.94 -10.16
C ILE A 92 -7.74 0.10 -11.03
N LYS A 93 -7.68 0.46 -12.30
CA LYS A 93 -6.47 0.24 -13.08
C LYS A 93 -5.33 0.88 -12.31
N LEU A 94 -4.58 0.06 -11.59
CA LEU A 94 -3.53 0.44 -10.64
C LEU A 94 -2.30 1.06 -11.32
N ASP A 95 -2.38 1.36 -12.61
CA ASP A 95 -1.55 2.32 -13.33
C ASP A 95 -2.41 3.57 -13.55
N ALA A 96 -2.34 4.58 -12.67
CA ALA A 96 -2.92 5.92 -12.88
C ALA A 96 -4.01 6.05 -13.99
N TYR A 97 -5.18 5.41 -13.80
CA TYR A 97 -6.44 5.68 -14.49
C TYR A 97 -6.40 6.09 -16.00
N LYS A 98 -6.10 5.20 -16.97
CA LYS A 98 -6.47 5.32 -18.43
C LYS A 98 -6.25 6.65 -19.20
N HIS A 99 -5.70 7.71 -18.60
CA HIS A 99 -5.72 9.10 -19.07
C HIS A 99 -4.29 9.69 -19.01
N PRO A 100 -3.52 9.55 -20.10
CA PRO A 100 -2.11 9.93 -20.22
C PRO A 100 -1.84 11.45 -20.27
N GLU A 101 -2.86 12.30 -20.35
CA GLU A 101 -2.73 13.76 -20.54
C GLU A 101 -2.12 14.56 -19.37
N ARG A 102 -1.82 13.94 -18.22
CA ARG A 102 -1.09 14.60 -17.11
C ARG A 102 0.42 14.31 -17.08
N LEU A 103 0.95 13.63 -18.10
CA LEU A 103 2.39 13.41 -18.25
C LEU A 103 3.07 14.50 -19.10
N GLU A 104 2.28 15.28 -19.86
CA GLU A 104 2.76 16.34 -20.77
C GLU A 104 2.47 17.74 -20.21
N VAL A 105 2.97 18.08 -19.02
CA VAL A 105 3.25 19.49 -18.71
C VAL A 105 4.49 19.54 -17.82
N THR A 106 5.64 19.64 -18.46
CA THR A 106 6.85 20.19 -17.85
C THR A 106 7.57 20.91 -18.98
N GLU A 107 7.24 22.19 -19.15
CA GLU A 107 8.10 23.16 -19.85
C GLU A 107 9.34 23.46 -19.00
#